data_AF-A0A356X1P6-F1
#
_entry.id   AF-A0A356X1P6-F1
#
_cell.length_a   1.000
_cell.length_b   1.000
_cell.length_c   1.000
_cell.angle_alpha   90.00
_cell.angle_beta   90.00
_cell.angle_gamma   90.00
#
_symmetry.space_group_name_H-M   'P 1'
#
loop_
_entity.id
_entity.type
_entity.pdbx_description
1 polymer ?
#
loop_
_entity_poly.entity_id
_entity_poly.type
_entity_poly.pdbx_seq_one_letter_code
_entity_poly.pdbx_strand_id
1 'polypeptide(L)'
;NSVDASVNQDIKVIIPYVKAQSRYIMLMLKGFEEYILRQLVKQGMTVQSLKYTEFENEPFPIPPLEEQHRIVRRIEELFAICDRFKAQLQQRQAVNERLVKGLVGEVLEGG
;
A
#
# COMPACT_ATOMS: atom_id res chain seq x y z
N ASN A 1 -0.59 19.44 21.50
CA ASN A 1 -1.38 18.98 20.33
C ASN A 1 -1.63 17.47 20.45
N SER A 2 -2.53 17.09 21.36
CA SER A 2 -2.96 15.70 21.57
C SER A 2 -4.29 15.54 20.82
N VAL A 3 -4.30 14.74 19.76
CA VAL A 3 -5.56 14.31 19.14
C VAL A 3 -6.01 13.08 19.90
N ASP A 4 -7.22 13.11 20.42
CA ASP A 4 -7.84 12.05 21.21
C ASP A 4 -8.20 10.87 20.29
N ALA A 5 -7.18 10.10 19.90
CA ALA A 5 -7.35 8.83 19.21
C ALA A 5 -7.20 7.73 20.27
N SER A 6 -8.33 7.23 20.77
CA SER A 6 -8.37 6.02 21.60
C SER A 6 -7.92 4.83 20.75
N VAL A 7 -6.65 4.42 20.91
CA VAL A 7 -6.14 3.17 20.35
C VAL A 7 -6.83 2.02 21.10
N ASN A 8 -7.80 1.36 20.46
CA ASN A 8 -8.45 0.17 20.99
C ASN A 8 -7.46 -1.01 21.08
N GLN A 9 -7.82 -2.09 21.78
CA GLN A 9 -6.92 -3.24 21.97
C GLN A 9 -6.53 -3.96 20.66
N ASP A 10 -7.31 -3.73 19.60
CA ASP A 10 -7.12 -4.32 18.27
C ASP A 10 -6.10 -3.57 17.41
N ILE A 11 -5.69 -2.36 17.81
CA ILE A 11 -4.72 -1.54 17.08
C ILE A 11 -3.43 -1.41 17.91
N LYS A 12 -2.29 -1.53 17.23
CA LYS A 12 -0.97 -1.23 17.78
C LYS A 12 -0.31 -0.14 16.97
N VAL A 13 0.28 0.83 17.65
CA VAL A 13 1.00 1.95 17.02
C VAL A 13 2.50 1.68 17.09
N ILE A 14 3.17 1.73 15.94
CA ILE A 14 4.63 1.61 15.85
C ILE A 14 5.20 3.02 15.66
N ILE A 15 6.03 3.45 16.61
CA ILE A 15 6.70 4.76 16.58
C ILE A 15 8.21 4.49 16.48
N PRO A 16 8.83 4.76 15.32
CA PRO A 16 10.27 4.60 15.21
C PRO A 16 10.99 5.66 16.04
N TYR A 17 12.11 5.24 16.65
CA TYR A 17 12.98 6.16 17.39
C TYR A 17 13.53 7.28 16.48
N VAL A 18 13.86 6.93 15.22
CA VAL A 18 14.30 7.90 14.20
C VAL A 18 13.15 8.14 13.23
N LYS A 19 12.59 9.36 13.23
CA LYS A 19 11.46 9.76 12.38
C LYS A 19 11.70 9.51 10.88
N ALA A 20 12.94 9.60 10.41
CA ALA A 20 13.29 9.34 9.01
C ALA A 20 12.99 7.89 8.58
N GLN A 21 12.90 6.94 9.52
CA GLN A 21 12.64 5.53 9.23
C GLN A 21 11.16 5.22 9.00
N SER A 22 10.23 6.11 9.36
CA SER A 22 8.78 5.84 9.32
C SER A 22 8.32 5.33 7.95
N ARG A 23 8.80 5.96 6.87
CA ARG A 23 8.42 5.58 5.50
C ARG A 23 8.97 4.20 5.12
N TYR A 24 10.22 3.94 5.46
CA TYR A 24 10.86 2.65 5.21
C TYR A 24 10.15 1.53 5.98
N ILE A 25 9.93 1.71 7.29
CA ILE A 25 9.26 0.72 8.15
C ILE A 25 7.85 0.42 7.62
N MET A 26 7.10 1.45 7.21
CA MET A 26 5.78 1.25 6.62
C MET A 26 5.84 0.41 5.33
N LEU A 27 6.78 0.68 4.42
CA LEU A 27 6.95 -0.10 3.19
C LEU A 27 7.47 -1.51 3.46
N MET A 28 8.36 -1.68 4.43
CA MET A 28 8.88 -2.97 4.88
C MET A 28 7.73 -3.81 5.43
N LEU A 29 6.95 -3.30 6.39
CA LEU A 29 5.82 -4.03 6.96
C LEU A 29 4.78 -4.42 5.90
N LYS A 30 4.52 -3.55 4.92
CA LYS A 30 3.67 -3.89 3.77
C LYS A 30 4.27 -4.99 2.90
N GLY A 31 5.58 -4.96 2.65
CA GLY A 31 6.28 -6.02 1.92
C GLY A 31 6.29 -7.37 2.63
N PHE A 32 6.31 -7.35 3.97
CA PHE A 32 6.27 -8.55 4.81
C PHE A 32 4.85 -8.96 5.22
N GLU A 33 3.80 -8.32 4.70
CA GLU A 33 2.41 -8.52 5.13
C GLU A 33 2.00 -10.00 5.08
N GLU A 34 2.25 -10.70 3.97
CA GLU A 34 1.93 -12.13 3.86
C GLU A 34 2.66 -12.99 4.90
N TYR A 35 3.94 -12.69 5.16
CA TYR A 35 4.72 -13.40 6.15
C TYR A 35 4.15 -13.17 7.55
N ILE A 36 3.88 -11.91 7.90
CA ILE A 36 3.31 -11.51 9.19
C ILE A 36 1.95 -12.19 9.39
N LEU A 37 1.06 -12.15 8.39
CA LEU A 37 -0.27 -12.77 8.47
C LEU A 37 -0.22 -14.30 8.60
N ARG A 38 0.78 -14.95 8.02
CA ARG A 38 0.90 -16.41 8.06
C ARG A 38 1.56 -16.92 9.35
N GLN A 39 2.61 -16.24 9.81
CA GLN A 39 3.46 -16.73 10.91
C GLN A 39 3.15 -16.06 12.25
N LEU A 40 2.81 -14.76 12.22
CA LEU A 40 2.72 -13.92 13.42
C LEU A 40 1.28 -13.61 13.82
N VAL A 41 0.28 -14.16 13.12
CA VAL A 41 -1.14 -14.06 13.49
C VAL A 41 -1.65 -15.41 14.00
N LYS A 42 -2.51 -15.38 15.02
CA LYS A 42 -3.16 -16.58 15.55
C LYS A 42 -4.07 -17.21 14.48
N GLN A 43 -3.78 -18.44 14.09
CA GLN A 43 -4.62 -19.21 13.16
C GLN A 43 -5.81 -19.85 13.92
N GLY A 44 -7.00 -19.88 13.30
CA GLY A 44 -8.17 -20.62 13.82
C GLY A 44 -9.12 -19.85 14.75
N MET A 45 -8.95 -18.54 14.92
CA MET A 45 -9.86 -17.69 15.69
C MET A 45 -10.79 -16.89 14.77
N THR A 46 -12.04 -16.64 15.19
CA THR A 46 -13.01 -15.78 14.46
C THR A 46 -12.52 -14.33 14.30
N VAL A 47 -11.57 -13.91 15.14
CA VAL A 47 -10.89 -12.62 15.09
C VAL A 47 -9.39 -12.86 14.95
N GLN A 48 -8.79 -12.30 13.91
CA GLN A 48 -7.35 -12.35 13.71
C GLN A 48 -6.66 -11.43 14.73
N SER A 49 -5.70 -11.98 15.49
CA SER A 49 -4.91 -11.20 16.44
C SER A 49 -3.42 -11.48 16.24
N LEU A 50 -2.64 -10.41 16.21
CA LEU A 50 -1.18 -10.49 16.16
C LEU A 50 -0.65 -11.10 17.45
N LYS A 51 0.26 -12.07 17.32
CA LYS A 51 1.04 -12.60 18.43
C LYS A 51 2.14 -11.61 18.77
N TYR A 52 1.79 -10.61 19.58
CA TYR A 52 2.65 -9.47 19.87
C TYR A 52 4.07 -9.85 20.30
N THR A 53 4.21 -10.86 21.18
CA THR A 53 5.51 -11.33 21.67
C THR A 53 6.36 -11.95 20.57
N GLU A 54 5.76 -12.66 19.60
CA GLU A 54 6.50 -13.21 18.47
C GLU A 54 6.91 -12.10 17.51
N PHE A 55 5.99 -11.16 17.23
CA PHE A 55 6.27 -10.02 16.36
C PHE A 55 7.35 -9.08 16.92
N GLU A 56 7.38 -8.83 18.23
CA GLU A 56 8.37 -7.98 18.89
C GLU A 56 9.79 -8.59 18.83
N ASN A 57 9.89 -9.92 18.83
CA ASN A 57 11.16 -10.64 18.74
C ASN A 57 11.55 -10.99 17.29
N GLU A 58 10.71 -10.66 16.31
CA GLU A 58 10.98 -10.98 14.91
C GLU A 58 12.09 -10.08 14.35
N PRO A 59 13.18 -10.65 13.81
CA PRO A 59 14.27 -9.88 13.24
C PRO A 59 13.88 -9.31 11.86
N PHE A 60 13.36 -8.08 11.84
CA PHE A 60 13.16 -7.34 10.60
C PHE A 60 14.46 -6.72 10.08
N PRO A 61 14.69 -6.71 8.75
CA PRO A 61 15.87 -6.09 8.18
C PRO A 61 15.81 -4.57 8.32
N ILE A 62 16.75 -3.99 9.06
CA ILE A 62 16.90 -2.53 9.21
C ILE A 62 18.31 -2.14 8.73
N PRO A 63 18.47 -1.81 7.43
CA PRO A 63 19.76 -1.40 6.88
C PRO A 63 20.12 0.03 7.35
N PRO A 64 21.34 0.53 7.06
CA PRO A 64 21.71 1.91 7.37
C PRO A 64 20.74 2.94 6.77
N LEU A 65 20.58 4.10 7.42
CA LEU A 65 19.60 5.12 7.01
C LEU A 65 19.71 5.54 5.53
N GLU A 66 20.93 5.66 5.00
CA GLU A 66 21.13 6.00 3.59
C GLU A 66 20.50 4.95 2.66
N GLU A 67 20.69 3.67 2.98
CA GLU A 67 20.11 2.57 2.23
C GLU A 67 18.59 2.52 2.36
N GLN A 68 18.06 2.78 3.56
CA GLN A 68 16.61 2.92 3.75
C GLN A 68 16.02 4.00 2.83
N HIS A 69 16.66 5.17 2.75
CA HIS A 69 16.21 6.24 1.84
C HIS A 69 16.33 5.84 0.37
N ARG A 70 17.40 5.12 -0.02
CA ARG A 70 17.57 4.63 -1.39
C ARG A 70 16.44 3.68 -1.79
N ILE A 71 16.10 2.73 -0.91
CA ILE A 71 15.01 1.78 -1.11
C ILE A 71 13.68 2.53 -1.25
N VAL A 72 13.38 3.45 -0.33
CA VAL A 72 12.14 4.26 -0.37
C VAL A 72 12.02 5.01 -1.69
N ARG A 73 13.07 5.72 -2.10
CA ARG A 73 13.07 6.45 -3.38
C ARG A 73 12.76 5.54 -4.56
N ARG A 74 13.40 4.37 -4.61
CA ARG A 74 13.21 3.43 -5.72
C ARG A 74 11.76 2.92 -5.80
N ILE A 75 11.15 2.63 -4.65
CA ILE A 75 9.76 2.18 -4.59
C ILE A 75 8.81 3.31 -5.03
N GLU A 76 9.07 4.55 -4.61
CA GLU A 76 8.25 5.70 -5.00
C GLU A 76 8.32 6.02 -6.49
N GLU A 77 9.50 5.91 -7.09
CA GLU A 77 9.68 6.00 -8.55
C GLU A 77 8.82 4.95 -9.29
N LEU A 78 8.83 3.70 -8.80
CA LEU A 78 8.04 2.62 -9.41
C LEU A 78 6.53 2.88 -9.28
N PHE A 79 6.06 3.36 -8.12
CA PHE A 79 4.65 3.73 -7.97
C PHE A 79 4.25 4.87 -8.89
N ALA A 80 5.09 5.90 -9.02
CA ALA A 80 4.83 7.02 -9.94
C ALA A 80 4.72 6.56 -11.41
N ILE A 81 5.54 5.58 -11.81
CA ILE A 81 5.44 4.95 -13.14
C ILE A 81 4.10 4.21 -13.29
N CYS A 82 3.73 3.39 -12.30
CA CYS A 82 2.46 2.67 -12.31
C CYS A 82 1.26 3.62 -12.39
N ASP A 83 1.27 4.73 -11.66
CA ASP A 83 0.19 5.71 -11.66
C ASP A 83 0.08 6.41 -13.02
N ARG A 84 1.21 6.74 -13.65
CA ARG A 84 1.24 7.27 -15.02
C ARG A 84 0.63 6.29 -16.01
N PHE A 85 0.99 5.01 -15.93
CA PHE A 85 0.43 3.98 -16.81
C PHE A 85 -1.07 3.80 -16.62
N LYS A 86 -1.55 3.76 -15.36
CA LYS A 86 -2.99 3.70 -15.05
C LYS A 86 -3.74 4.89 -15.65
N ALA A 87 -3.21 6.10 -15.50
CA ALA A 87 -3.82 7.31 -16.06
C ALA A 87 -3.92 7.24 -17.60
N GLN A 88 -2.86 6.77 -18.27
CA GLN A 88 -2.87 6.59 -19.73
C GLN A 88 -3.91 5.55 -20.18
N LEU A 89 -4.05 4.44 -19.46
CA LEU A 89 -5.07 3.42 -19.77
C LEU A 89 -6.49 3.98 -19.62
N GLN A 90 -6.76 4.70 -18.53
CA GLN A 90 -8.06 5.34 -18.31
C GLN A 90 -8.39 6.37 -19.39
N GLN A 91 -7.41 7.19 -19.80
CA GLN A 91 -7.60 8.14 -20.89
C GLN A 91 -7.94 7.43 -22.21
N ARG A 92 -7.22 6.34 -22.54
CA ARG A 92 -7.50 5.55 -23.75
C ARG A 92 -8.88 4.92 -23.73
N GLN A 93 -9.30 4.37 -22.58
CA GLN A 93 -10.64 3.81 -22.42
C GLN A 93 -11.72 4.87 -22.62
N ALA A 94 -11.58 6.04 -22.00
CA ALA A 94 -12.52 7.14 -22.15
C ALA A 94 -12.62 7.65 -23.59
N VAL A 95 -11.51 7.70 -24.33
CA VAL A 95 -11.53 8.07 -25.76
C VAL A 95 -12.25 7.00 -26.58
N ASN A 96 -11.97 5.71 -26.35
CA ASN A 96 -12.60 4.61 -27.06
C ASN A 96 -14.13 4.61 -26.84
N GLU A 97 -14.58 4.75 -25.59
CA GLU A 97 -16.01 4.85 -25.26
C GLU A 97 -16.71 5.99 -25.98
N ARG A 98 -16.06 7.16 -26.09
CA ARG A 98 -16.59 8.31 -26.83
C ARG A 98 -16.70 8.03 -28.33
N LEU A 99 -15.68 7.41 -28.94
CA LEU A 99 -15.68 7.09 -30.36
C LEU A 99 -16.77 6.06 -30.69
N VAL A 100 -16.90 5.00 -29.88
CA VAL A 100 -17.96 3.99 -30.04
C VAL A 100 -19.35 4.66 -29.94
N LYS A 101 -19.56 5.54 -28.96
CA LYS A 101 -20.84 6.25 -28.82
C LYS A 101 -21.14 7.16 -30.02
N GLY A 102 -20.14 7.87 -30.54
CA GLY A 102 -20.29 8.71 -31.73
C GLY A 102 -20.67 7.91 -32.98
N LEU A 103 -19.95 6.82 -33.25
CA LEU A 103 -20.23 5.93 -34.38
C LEU A 103 -21.64 5.32 -34.32
N VAL A 104 -22.06 4.86 -33.13
CA VAL A 104 -23.42 4.30 -32.96
C VAL A 104 -24.49 5.37 -33.16
N GLY A 105 -24.26 6.61 -32.70
CA GLY A 105 -25.18 7.73 -32.93
C GLY A 105 -25.38 8.04 -34.42
N GLU A 106 -24.28 8.13 -35.18
CA GLU A 106 -24.34 8.39 -36.63
C GLU A 106 -25.05 7.28 -37.40
N VAL A 107 -24.86 6.02 -37.03
CA VAL A 107 -25.51 4.88 -37.70
C VAL A 107 -27.02 4.81 -37.43
N LEU A 108 -27.49 5.31 -36.28
CA LEU A 108 -28.91 5.30 -35.91
C LEU A 108 -29.69 6.52 -36.42
N GLU A 109 -29.01 7.63 -36.70
CA GLU A 109 -29.65 8.85 -37.26
C GLU A 109 -29.59 8.92 -38.79
N GLY A 110 -28.73 8.10 -39.43
CA GLY A 110 -28.51 8.08 -40.88
C GLY A 110 -29.19 6.95 -41.67
N GLY A 111 -30.08 6.16 -41.07
CA GLY A 111 -30.82 5.06 -41.71
C GLY A 111 -32.31 5.12 -41.43
#